data_AF-A0A9P7FFN5-F1
#
_entry.id   AF-A0A9P7FFN5-F1
#
_cell.length_a   1.000
_cell.length_b   1.000
_cell.length_c   1.000
_cell.angle_alpha   90.00
_cell.angle_beta   90.00
_cell.angle_gamma   90.00
#
_symmetry.space_group_name_H-M   'P 1'
#
loop_
_entity.id
_entity.type
_entity.pdbx_description
1 polymer ?
#
loop_
_entity_poly.entity_id
_entity_poly.type
_entity_poly.pdbx_seq_one_letter_code
_entity_poly.pdbx_strand_id
1 'polypeptide(L)'
;MTPHHHYIGNYTPKRMPIQLADSTMVYSAGVVSVVFNPMSVGEVKSLRAVEFTRVLHVPDLCNNLLLVLYLTRNCGFLSSSHMTFCRPKGSPLFYTSINSNNAAFLDGITSPMTEFASPASTCPMDIALWHRRLVHHHKAGVRTLIDCNLVTGLRLDSRASPDPICEPCLAGKMHTNPFPPSKWRASRPLELVHTDSDIFEAFKTFKAYAENQSERKLKTLRDDC
;
A
#
# COMPACT_ATOMS: atom_id res chain seq x y z
N MET A 1 3.28 -23.19 -15.56
CA MET A 1 2.47 -22.74 -14.40
C MET A 1 3.45 -22.35 -13.32
N THR A 2 3.20 -21.25 -12.61
CA THR A 2 4.09 -20.74 -11.56
C THR A 2 3.27 -20.29 -10.36
N PRO A 3 3.70 -20.59 -9.11
CA PRO A 3 3.13 -19.97 -7.92
C PRO A 3 3.77 -18.62 -7.58
N HIS A 4 4.87 -18.29 -8.23
CA HIS A 4 5.69 -17.14 -7.88
C HIS A 4 5.22 -15.89 -8.61
N HIS A 5 4.89 -14.85 -7.85
CA HIS A 5 4.43 -13.57 -8.36
C HIS A 5 5.56 -12.69 -8.93
N HIS A 6 6.76 -12.79 -8.37
CA HIS A 6 7.90 -11.92 -8.70
C HIS A 6 8.57 -12.22 -10.06
N TYR A 7 8.16 -13.27 -10.76
CA TYR A 7 8.63 -13.61 -12.11
C TYR A 7 7.73 -13.06 -13.23
N ILE A 8 6.68 -12.30 -12.88
CA ILE A 8 5.56 -12.05 -13.79
C ILE A 8 5.73 -10.79 -14.63
N GLY A 9 5.61 -10.95 -15.94
CA GLY A 9 5.27 -9.90 -16.89
C GLY A 9 3.86 -9.97 -17.43
N ASN A 10 3.32 -8.81 -17.84
CA ASN A 10 2.05 -8.69 -18.57
C ASN A 10 0.88 -9.43 -17.87
N TYR A 11 0.69 -9.18 -16.58
CA TYR A 11 -0.32 -9.86 -15.76
C TYR A 11 -1.73 -9.57 -16.28
N THR A 12 -2.44 -10.60 -16.71
CA THR A 12 -3.87 -10.51 -17.06
C THR A 12 -4.68 -11.39 -16.11
N PRO A 13 -5.59 -10.82 -15.29
CA PRO A 13 -6.46 -11.60 -14.41
C PRO A 13 -7.23 -12.65 -15.19
N LYS A 14 -7.15 -13.90 -14.75
CA LYS A 14 -7.84 -15.02 -15.38
C LYS A 14 -7.99 -16.18 -14.41
N ARG A 15 -9.23 -16.55 -14.16
CA ARG A 15 -9.58 -17.69 -13.31
C ARG A 15 -9.86 -18.91 -14.17
N MET A 16 -9.02 -19.93 -14.05
CA MET A 16 -9.20 -21.22 -14.70
C MET A 16 -9.07 -22.35 -13.68
N PRO A 17 -9.99 -23.33 -13.69
CA PRO A 17 -9.88 -24.52 -12.85
C PRO A 17 -8.76 -25.44 -13.35
N ILE A 18 -7.98 -25.98 -12.43
CA ILE A 18 -6.92 -26.95 -12.68
C ILE A 18 -7.13 -28.12 -11.72
N GLN A 19 -7.25 -29.33 -12.27
CA GLN A 19 -7.30 -30.54 -11.47
C GLN A 19 -5.88 -31.08 -11.27
N LEU A 20 -5.50 -31.30 -10.02
CA LEU A 20 -4.23 -31.93 -9.64
C LEU A 20 -4.34 -33.46 -9.69
N ALA A 21 -3.20 -34.15 -9.60
CA ALA A 21 -3.13 -35.61 -9.67
C ALA A 21 -3.84 -36.30 -8.49
N ASP A 22 -3.95 -35.63 -7.35
CA ASP A 22 -4.72 -36.08 -6.17
C ASP A 22 -6.23 -35.79 -6.30
N SER A 23 -6.70 -35.41 -7.50
CA SER A 23 -8.08 -35.01 -7.81
C SER A 23 -8.56 -33.70 -7.16
N THR A 24 -7.69 -32.98 -6.44
CA THR A 24 -8.04 -31.67 -5.89
C THR A 24 -8.09 -30.62 -6.99
N MET A 25 -8.88 -29.56 -6.75
CA MET A 25 -9.06 -28.45 -7.68
C MET A 25 -8.38 -27.20 -7.16
N VAL A 26 -7.45 -26.66 -7.94
CA VAL A 26 -6.83 -25.34 -7.71
C VAL A 26 -7.21 -24.38 -8.83
N TYR A 27 -7.02 -23.08 -8.60
CA TYR A 27 -7.43 -22.05 -9.57
C TYR A 27 -6.27 -21.14 -9.94
N SER A 28 -6.17 -20.80 -11.23
CA SER A 28 -5.28 -19.72 -11.64
C SER A 28 -5.81 -18.37 -11.14
N ALA A 29 -4.89 -17.49 -10.76
CA ALA A 29 -5.17 -16.08 -10.49
C ALA A 29 -5.00 -15.22 -11.76
N GLY A 30 -4.16 -15.66 -12.70
CA GLY A 30 -3.86 -14.89 -13.91
C GLY A 30 -3.09 -15.65 -14.98
N VAL A 31 -2.94 -14.99 -16.13
CA VAL A 31 -2.05 -15.39 -17.22
C VAL A 31 -0.91 -14.38 -17.31
N VAL A 32 0.30 -14.90 -17.48
CA VAL A 32 1.54 -14.13 -17.39
C VAL A 32 2.55 -14.57 -18.45
N SER A 33 3.55 -13.72 -18.68
CA SER A 33 4.79 -14.08 -19.37
C SER A 33 5.91 -14.26 -18.34
N VAL A 34 6.79 -15.25 -18.57
CA VAL A 34 7.96 -15.53 -17.71
C VAL A 34 9.20 -15.65 -18.57
N VAL A 35 10.27 -14.91 -18.23
CA VAL A 35 11.55 -14.97 -18.93
C VAL A 35 12.50 -15.93 -18.22
N PHE A 36 13.06 -16.86 -18.98
CA PHE A 36 13.98 -17.89 -18.52
C PHE A 36 15.35 -17.76 -19.20
N ASN A 37 16.42 -17.75 -18.41
CA ASN A 37 17.80 -17.71 -18.89
C ASN A 37 18.40 -19.10 -18.77
N PRO A 38 18.51 -19.85 -19.88
CA PRO A 38 19.11 -21.17 -19.87
C PRO A 38 20.62 -21.10 -19.54
N MET A 39 21.09 -22.04 -18.73
CA MET A 39 22.51 -22.27 -18.53
C MET A 39 23.11 -23.02 -19.72
N SER A 40 24.32 -22.64 -20.14
CA SER A 40 25.07 -23.40 -21.14
C SER A 40 25.60 -24.69 -20.53
N VAL A 41 25.37 -25.82 -21.19
CA VAL A 41 25.99 -27.10 -20.86
C VAL A 41 27.17 -27.33 -21.82
N GLY A 42 28.39 -27.43 -21.29
CA GLY A 42 29.62 -27.64 -22.08
C GLY A 42 30.22 -26.38 -22.73
N GLU A 43 31.00 -26.55 -23.81
CA GLU A 43 31.68 -25.46 -24.58
C GLU A 43 30.73 -24.61 -25.46
N VAL A 44 29.42 -24.75 -25.31
CA VAL A 44 28.43 -24.09 -26.17
C VAL A 44 28.25 -22.62 -25.76
N LYS A 45 28.34 -21.72 -26.76
CA LYS A 45 28.02 -20.28 -26.66
C LYS A 45 26.73 -20.04 -25.88
N SER A 46 26.75 -18.99 -25.03
CA SER A 46 25.60 -18.46 -24.29
C SER A 46 24.28 -18.62 -25.05
N LEU A 47 23.35 -19.38 -24.48
CA LEU A 47 22.01 -19.52 -25.00
C LEU A 47 21.24 -18.20 -24.81
N ARG A 48 20.28 -17.93 -25.70
CA ARG A 48 19.43 -16.74 -25.62
C ARG A 48 18.33 -16.96 -24.58
N ALA A 49 17.95 -15.89 -23.87
CA ALA A 49 16.80 -15.90 -22.98
C ALA A 49 15.53 -16.31 -23.76
N VAL A 50 14.67 -17.09 -23.10
CA VAL A 50 13.43 -17.62 -23.65
C VAL A 50 12.25 -17.06 -22.85
N GLU A 51 11.30 -16.45 -23.54
CA GLU A 51 10.05 -16.02 -22.93
C GLU A 51 8.99 -17.13 -23.07
N PHE A 52 8.53 -17.64 -21.94
CA PHE A 52 7.34 -18.48 -21.87
C PHE A 52 6.11 -17.59 -21.81
N THR A 53 5.28 -17.64 -22.85
CA THR A 53 4.01 -16.93 -22.89
C THR A 53 2.87 -17.83 -22.40
N ARG A 54 1.75 -17.21 -22.01
CA ARG A 54 0.53 -17.91 -21.55
C ARG A 54 0.76 -18.81 -20.32
N VAL A 55 1.67 -18.41 -19.44
CA VAL A 55 1.92 -19.13 -18.19
C VAL A 55 0.77 -18.84 -17.22
N LEU A 56 0.20 -19.88 -16.61
CA LEU A 56 -0.80 -19.70 -15.54
C LEU A 56 -0.09 -19.37 -14.23
N HIS A 57 -0.48 -18.26 -13.60
CA HIS A 57 -0.13 -17.95 -12.22
C HIS A 57 -1.12 -18.65 -11.29
N VAL A 58 -0.63 -19.56 -10.45
CA VAL A 58 -1.43 -20.43 -9.58
C VAL A 58 -0.78 -20.43 -8.19
N PRO A 59 -1.18 -19.51 -7.30
CA PRO A 59 -0.55 -19.33 -5.98
C PRO A 59 -0.56 -20.59 -5.11
N ASP A 60 -1.58 -21.45 -5.29
CA ASP A 60 -1.78 -22.66 -4.49
C ASP A 60 -0.78 -23.79 -4.84
N LEU A 61 0.03 -23.65 -5.90
CA LEU A 61 1.07 -24.63 -6.24
C LEU A 61 2.32 -24.44 -5.38
N CYS A 62 3.00 -25.54 -5.06
CA CYS A 62 4.30 -25.46 -4.37
C CYS A 62 5.49 -25.28 -5.33
N ASN A 63 5.35 -25.66 -6.61
CA ASN A 63 6.43 -25.69 -7.58
C ASN A 63 5.99 -25.22 -8.97
N ASN A 64 6.96 -24.79 -9.77
CA ASN A 64 6.75 -24.52 -11.19
C ASN A 64 6.47 -25.83 -11.94
N LEU A 65 5.44 -25.83 -12.78
CA LEU A 65 5.09 -26.97 -13.63
C LEU A 65 5.13 -26.56 -15.10
N LEU A 66 5.81 -27.36 -15.92
CA LEU A 66 5.92 -27.15 -17.36
C LEU A 66 5.15 -28.24 -18.10
N LEU A 67 4.23 -27.84 -18.98
CA LEU A 67 3.43 -28.79 -19.76
C LEU A 67 4.24 -29.30 -20.95
N VAL A 68 5.02 -30.37 -20.75
CA VAL A 68 5.91 -30.94 -21.78
C VAL A 68 5.14 -31.32 -23.04
N LEU A 69 3.96 -31.94 -22.91
CA LEU A 69 3.11 -32.32 -24.06
C LEU A 69 2.66 -31.12 -24.91
N TYR A 70 2.52 -29.94 -24.31
CA TYR A 70 2.20 -28.73 -25.04
C TYR A 70 3.42 -28.21 -25.81
N LEU A 71 4.61 -28.30 -25.22
CA LEU A 71 5.86 -27.92 -25.85
C LEU A 71 6.23 -28.84 -27.01
N THR A 72 6.07 -30.16 -26.86
CA THR A 72 6.44 -31.16 -27.88
C THR A 72 5.61 -31.03 -29.16
N ARG A 73 4.42 -30.43 -29.10
CA ARG A 73 3.62 -30.09 -30.29
C ARG A 73 4.22 -28.96 -31.13
N ASN A 74 5.01 -28.08 -30.51
CA ASN A 74 5.53 -26.86 -31.12
C ASN A 74 7.06 -26.84 -31.24
N CYS A 75 7.75 -27.71 -30.49
CA CYS A 75 9.20 -27.83 -30.40
C CYS A 75 9.60 -29.30 -30.55
N GLY A 76 10.70 -29.55 -31.26
CA GLY A 76 11.34 -30.85 -31.25
C GLY A 76 12.13 -31.04 -29.95
N PHE A 77 12.29 -32.28 -29.52
CA PHE A 77 13.22 -32.62 -28.45
C PHE A 77 14.13 -33.76 -28.86
N LEU A 78 15.38 -33.70 -28.41
CA LEU A 78 16.38 -34.74 -28.57
C LEU A 78 16.76 -35.24 -27.17
N SER A 79 16.66 -36.55 -26.95
CA SER A 79 16.99 -37.18 -25.68
C SER A 79 18.25 -38.02 -25.85
N SER A 80 19.34 -37.59 -25.20
CA SER A 80 20.52 -38.44 -24.98
C SER A 80 20.72 -38.63 -23.48
N SER A 81 21.70 -37.97 -22.86
CA SER A 81 21.89 -37.86 -21.40
C SER A 81 21.17 -36.66 -20.77
N HIS A 82 20.90 -35.63 -21.57
CA HIS A 82 20.07 -34.47 -21.23
C HIS A 82 18.98 -34.34 -22.30
N MET A 83 17.79 -33.85 -21.93
CA MET A 83 16.79 -33.53 -22.96
C MET A 83 17.00 -32.11 -23.44
N THR A 84 17.17 -31.95 -24.76
CA THR A 84 17.36 -30.66 -25.40
C THR A 84 16.09 -30.26 -26.13
N PHE A 85 15.59 -29.04 -25.87
CA PHE A 85 14.44 -28.49 -26.58
C PHE A 85 14.90 -27.55 -27.68
N CYS A 86 14.50 -27.83 -28.92
CA CYS A 86 14.90 -27.09 -30.11
C CYS A 86 13.67 -26.63 -30.91
N ARG A 87 13.80 -25.49 -31.60
CA ARG A 87 12.85 -25.19 -32.68
C ARG A 87 13.08 -26.15 -33.86
N PRO A 88 12.06 -26.49 -34.64
CA PRO A 88 12.16 -27.46 -35.75
C PRO A 88 13.27 -27.21 -36.79
N LYS A 89 13.78 -25.98 -36.91
CA LYS A 89 14.92 -25.59 -37.78
C LYS A 89 15.90 -24.65 -37.07
N GLY A 90 16.01 -24.72 -35.75
CA GLY A 90 16.71 -23.73 -34.94
C GLY A 90 17.76 -24.31 -34.01
N SER A 91 18.53 -23.40 -33.41
CA SER A 91 19.45 -23.69 -32.32
C SER A 91 18.71 -24.23 -31.08
N PRO A 92 19.42 -24.93 -30.17
CA PRO A 92 18.86 -25.30 -28.87
C PRO A 92 18.32 -24.06 -28.14
N LEU A 93 17.18 -24.22 -27.47
CA LEU A 93 16.56 -23.19 -26.64
C LEU A 93 16.99 -23.34 -25.19
N PHE A 94 16.85 -24.54 -24.64
CA PHE A 94 17.21 -24.86 -23.26
C PHE A 94 17.44 -26.36 -23.09
N TYR A 95 18.16 -26.70 -22.03
CA TYR A 95 18.45 -28.07 -21.62
C TYR A 95 17.64 -28.45 -20.39
N THR A 96 17.46 -29.75 -20.23
CA THR A 96 16.90 -30.32 -19.01
C THR A 96 17.77 -31.45 -18.49
N SER A 97 17.97 -31.45 -17.18
CA SER A 97 18.63 -32.50 -16.44
C SER A 97 17.58 -33.41 -15.79
N ILE A 98 17.82 -34.72 -15.83
CA ILE A 98 16.95 -35.72 -15.21
C ILE A 98 17.66 -36.22 -13.96
N ASN A 99 16.98 -36.15 -12.81
CA ASN A 99 17.53 -36.67 -11.56
C ASN A 99 17.26 -38.18 -11.39
N SER A 100 17.78 -38.78 -10.31
CA SER A 100 17.57 -40.20 -9.98
C SER A 100 16.11 -40.59 -9.75
N ASN A 101 15.23 -39.62 -9.49
CA ASN A 101 13.79 -39.82 -9.29
C ASN A 101 13.00 -39.65 -10.60
N ASN A 102 13.68 -39.63 -11.76
CA ASN A 102 13.09 -39.41 -13.09
C ASN A 102 12.33 -38.09 -13.22
N ALA A 103 12.63 -37.09 -12.40
CA ALA A 103 12.11 -35.73 -12.56
C ALA A 103 13.06 -34.90 -13.42
N ALA A 104 12.50 -34.24 -14.43
CA ALA A 104 13.25 -33.35 -15.32
C ALA A 104 13.18 -31.90 -14.83
N PHE A 105 14.33 -31.23 -14.76
CA PHE A 105 14.46 -29.83 -14.38
C PHE A 105 15.00 -29.01 -15.54
N LEU A 106 14.54 -27.78 -15.67
CA LEU A 106 15.09 -26.80 -16.61
C LEU A 106 16.41 -26.26 -16.07
N ASP A 107 17.49 -26.43 -16.83
CA ASP A 107 18.81 -25.95 -16.43
C ASP A 107 18.94 -24.46 -16.73
N GLY A 108 18.66 -23.61 -15.74
CA GLY A 108 18.70 -22.16 -15.90
C GLY A 108 18.12 -21.38 -14.73
N ILE A 109 18.03 -20.06 -14.92
CA ILE A 109 17.51 -19.12 -13.93
C ILE A 109 16.35 -18.35 -14.54
N THR A 110 15.22 -18.37 -13.85
CA THR A 110 14.09 -17.48 -14.17
C THR A 110 14.44 -16.05 -13.79
N SER A 111 14.37 -15.12 -14.75
CA SER A 111 14.57 -13.70 -14.44
C SER A 111 13.41 -13.21 -13.58
N PRO A 112 13.65 -12.61 -12.40
CA PRO A 112 12.66 -11.76 -11.79
C PRO A 112 12.38 -10.62 -12.75
N MET A 113 11.10 -10.32 -12.99
CA MET A 113 10.78 -9.09 -13.68
C MET A 113 10.94 -7.97 -12.67
N THR A 114 11.80 -7.01 -12.97
CA THR A 114 11.89 -5.79 -12.18
C THR A 114 10.49 -5.19 -12.15
N GLU A 115 9.85 -5.21 -10.98
CA GLU A 115 8.59 -4.52 -10.76
C GLU A 115 8.88 -3.03 -10.93
N PHE A 116 8.74 -2.54 -12.17
CA PHE A 116 8.49 -1.13 -12.37
C PHE A 116 7.08 -0.92 -11.82
N ALA A 117 7.00 -0.54 -10.56
CA ALA A 117 5.88 0.25 -10.10
C ALA A 117 5.87 1.50 -10.99
N SER A 118 5.16 1.45 -12.12
CA SER A 118 4.74 2.66 -12.80
C SER A 118 3.99 3.44 -11.73
N PRO A 119 4.47 4.60 -11.27
CA PRO A 119 3.74 5.38 -10.29
C PRO A 119 2.40 5.72 -10.92
N ALA A 120 1.35 5.00 -10.52
CA ALA A 120 -0.01 5.35 -10.85
C ALA A 120 -0.39 6.54 -9.97
N SER A 121 0.17 7.70 -10.32
CA SER A 121 -0.32 8.99 -9.87
C SER A 121 -0.15 9.95 -11.04
N THR A 122 -1.24 10.19 -11.76
CA THR A 122 -1.34 11.17 -12.85
C THR A 122 -1.38 12.60 -12.34
N CYS A 123 -1.36 12.80 -11.01
CA CYS A 123 -1.30 14.12 -10.40
C CYS A 123 0.16 14.49 -10.14
N PRO A 124 0.61 15.69 -10.55
CA PRO A 124 1.92 16.20 -10.17
C PRO A 124 2.12 16.09 -8.65
N MET A 125 3.28 15.58 -8.22
CA MET A 125 3.62 15.60 -6.80
C MET A 125 3.92 17.04 -6.39
N ASP A 126 2.91 17.74 -5.90
CA ASP A 126 3.01 19.12 -5.44
C ASP A 126 3.00 19.23 -3.91
N ILE A 127 3.26 20.44 -3.41
CA ILE A 127 3.30 20.71 -1.96
C ILE A 127 1.94 20.43 -1.32
N ALA A 128 0.83 20.66 -2.02
CA ALA A 128 -0.51 20.43 -1.48
C ALA A 128 -0.78 18.94 -1.27
N LEU A 129 -0.30 18.08 -2.17
CA LEU A 129 -0.38 16.63 -2.04
C LEU A 129 0.48 16.12 -0.88
N TRP A 130 1.73 16.59 -0.76
CA TRP A 130 2.60 16.23 0.34
C TRP A 130 2.07 16.70 1.69
N HIS A 131 1.52 17.91 1.76
CA HIS A 131 0.80 18.41 2.93
C HIS A 131 -0.29 17.44 3.40
N ARG A 132 -1.13 16.90 2.50
CA ARG A 132 -2.17 15.93 2.85
C ARG A 132 -1.60 14.57 3.27
N ARG A 133 -0.61 14.06 2.53
CA ARG A 133 0.04 12.76 2.84
C ARG A 133 0.78 12.76 4.18
N LEU A 134 1.32 13.91 4.58
CA LEU A 134 2.01 14.11 5.86
C LEU A 134 1.05 14.59 6.95
N VAL A 135 -0.21 14.13 6.93
CA VAL A 135 -1.22 14.41 7.97
C VAL A 135 -1.40 15.91 8.20
N HIS A 136 -1.57 16.66 7.11
CA HIS A 136 -1.81 18.10 7.15
C HIS A 136 -0.69 18.91 7.85
N HIS A 137 0.56 18.46 7.70
CA HIS A 137 1.72 19.17 8.24
C HIS A 137 1.88 20.57 7.62
N HIS A 138 2.48 21.53 8.32
CA HIS A 138 2.59 22.90 7.84
C HIS A 138 3.28 22.96 6.46
N LYS A 139 2.68 23.67 5.48
CA LYS A 139 3.18 23.71 4.09
C LYS A 139 4.63 24.22 4.01
N ALA A 140 5.02 25.18 4.85
CA ALA A 140 6.42 25.61 4.89
C ALA A 140 7.32 24.57 5.56
N GLY A 141 6.82 23.79 6.52
CA GLY A 141 7.57 22.66 7.09
C GLY A 141 7.82 21.59 6.02
N VAL A 142 6.82 21.28 5.20
CA VAL A 142 6.99 20.40 4.04
C VAL A 142 8.05 20.95 3.07
N ARG A 143 8.07 22.27 2.79
CA ARG A 143 9.16 22.88 2.00
C ARG A 143 10.52 22.69 2.66
N THR A 144 10.65 22.95 3.96
CA THR A 144 11.91 22.76 4.68
C THR A 144 12.41 21.33 4.61
N LEU A 145 11.54 20.32 4.71
CA LEU A 145 11.94 18.91 4.58
C LEU A 145 12.60 18.63 3.22
N ILE A 146 12.15 19.31 2.18
CA ILE A 146 12.61 19.14 0.79
C ILE A 146 13.86 19.97 0.55
N ASP A 147 13.80 21.26 0.84
CA ASP A 147 14.87 22.23 0.59
C ASP A 147 16.13 21.88 1.38
N CYS A 148 15.97 21.30 2.58
CA CYS A 148 17.07 20.89 3.43
C CYS A 148 17.43 19.39 3.31
N ASN A 149 16.83 18.65 2.37
CA ASN A 149 17.05 17.20 2.18
C ASN A 149 16.95 16.38 3.49
N LEU A 150 15.96 16.70 4.33
CA LEU A 150 15.80 16.04 5.65
C LEU A 150 15.11 14.67 5.57
N VAL A 151 14.58 14.31 4.40
CA VAL A 151 13.87 13.06 4.16
C VAL A 151 14.25 12.45 2.81
N THR A 152 14.27 11.12 2.73
CA THR A 152 14.48 10.37 1.50
C THR A 152 13.17 10.11 0.78
N GLY A 153 13.17 10.25 -0.56
CA GLY A 153 12.05 9.88 -1.42
C GLY A 153 10.95 10.93 -1.60
N LEU A 154 11.06 12.11 -0.97
CA LEU A 154 10.14 13.22 -1.18
C LEU A 154 10.62 14.06 -2.38
N ARG A 155 9.83 14.12 -3.46
CA ARG A 155 10.12 14.88 -4.69
C ARG A 155 8.97 15.82 -5.05
N LEU A 156 9.30 16.96 -5.65
CA LEU A 156 8.32 17.91 -6.20
C LEU A 156 8.38 17.92 -7.73
N ASP A 157 7.25 17.63 -8.36
CA ASP A 157 7.10 17.67 -9.83
C ASP A 157 6.58 19.03 -10.30
N SER A 158 6.00 19.82 -9.39
CA SER A 158 5.43 21.14 -9.68
C SER A 158 5.95 22.19 -8.72
N ARG A 159 6.29 23.37 -9.28
CA ARG A 159 6.65 24.59 -8.54
C ARG A 159 5.47 25.55 -8.36
N ALA A 160 4.26 25.14 -8.74
CA ALA A 160 3.07 25.96 -8.55
C ALA A 160 2.88 26.30 -7.06
N SER A 161 2.45 27.53 -6.78
CA SER A 161 2.10 27.91 -5.42
C SER A 161 0.89 27.08 -4.97
N PRO A 162 0.97 26.37 -3.84
CA PRO A 162 -0.17 25.64 -3.31
C PRO A 162 -1.27 26.64 -2.95
N ASP A 163 -2.54 26.24 -3.11
CA ASP A 163 -3.69 26.98 -2.57
C ASP A 163 -3.37 27.37 -1.12
N PRO A 164 -3.49 28.63 -0.69
CA PRO A 164 -3.25 29.01 0.70
C PRO A 164 -4.16 28.25 1.67
N ILE A 165 -5.40 27.96 1.27
CA ILE A 165 -6.42 27.38 2.12
C ILE A 165 -6.36 25.85 2.05
N CYS A 166 -6.62 25.20 3.19
CA CYS A 166 -6.86 23.77 3.25
C CYS A 166 -8.07 23.59 4.18
N GLU A 167 -9.22 23.24 3.61
CA GLU A 167 -10.49 23.16 4.35
C GLU A 167 -10.41 22.23 5.58
N PRO A 168 -9.80 21.02 5.52
CA PRO A 168 -9.57 20.22 6.73
C PRO A 168 -8.70 20.90 7.80
N CYS A 169 -7.66 21.64 7.39
CA CYS A 169 -6.84 22.40 8.34
C CYS A 169 -7.62 23.55 8.96
N LEU A 170 -8.46 24.23 8.16
CA LEU A 170 -9.29 25.30 8.65
C LEU A 170 -10.28 24.76 9.70
N ALA A 171 -10.99 23.68 9.37
CA ALA A 171 -11.91 23.05 10.31
C ALA A 171 -11.24 22.52 11.59
N GLY A 172 -10.02 21.94 11.47
CA GLY A 172 -9.35 21.29 12.60
C GLY A 172 -8.37 22.15 13.40
N LYS A 173 -7.84 23.25 12.84
CA LYS A 173 -6.82 24.12 13.47
C LYS A 173 -7.28 25.56 13.66
N MET A 174 -8.47 25.94 13.20
CA MET A 174 -9.00 27.27 13.47
C MET A 174 -9.22 27.41 14.98
N HIS A 175 -8.52 28.36 15.59
CA HIS A 175 -8.83 28.78 16.95
C HIS A 175 -10.16 29.53 16.93
N THR A 176 -10.98 29.33 17.96
CA THR A 176 -12.11 30.22 18.20
C THR A 176 -11.59 31.64 18.36
N ASN A 177 -12.28 32.60 17.75
CA ASN A 177 -12.00 34.01 18.00
C ASN A 177 -12.04 34.27 19.52
N PRO A 178 -11.22 35.21 20.04
CA PRO A 178 -11.29 35.58 21.43
C PRO A 178 -12.73 35.88 21.84
N PHE A 179 -13.16 35.33 22.97
CA PHE A 179 -14.48 35.66 23.51
C PHE A 179 -14.56 37.17 23.75
N PRO A 180 -15.69 37.81 23.40
CA PRO A 180 -15.86 39.22 23.68
C PRO A 180 -15.73 39.46 25.20
N PRO A 181 -15.11 40.57 25.63
CA PRO A 181 -14.96 40.86 27.05
C PRO A 181 -16.33 40.92 27.72
N SER A 182 -16.43 40.38 28.92
CA SER A 182 -17.67 40.43 29.71
C SER A 182 -18.06 41.90 29.94
N LYS A 183 -19.29 42.27 29.58
CA LYS A 183 -19.83 43.62 29.83
C LYS A 183 -20.02 43.92 31.32
N TRP A 184 -20.04 42.88 32.14
CA TRP A 184 -20.38 42.97 33.55
C TRP A 184 -19.57 41.96 34.36
N ARG A 185 -19.21 42.33 35.58
CA ARG A 185 -18.53 41.48 36.56
C ARG A 185 -19.18 41.70 37.93
N ALA A 186 -19.33 40.62 38.69
CA ALA A 186 -19.79 40.70 40.08
C ALA A 186 -18.85 41.59 40.89
N SER A 187 -19.42 42.57 41.58
CA SER A 187 -18.72 43.55 42.40
C SER A 187 -18.81 43.22 43.89
N ARG A 188 -19.75 42.34 44.27
CA ARG A 188 -20.01 41.94 45.65
C ARG A 188 -20.16 40.42 45.75
N PRO A 189 -19.78 39.81 46.89
CA PRO A 189 -20.08 38.42 47.21
C PRO A 189 -21.56 38.06 46.96
N LEU A 190 -21.80 36.88 46.38
CA LEU A 190 -23.12 36.31 46.02
C LEU A 190 -23.89 37.06 44.92
N GLU A 191 -23.27 38.01 44.22
CA GLU A 191 -23.92 38.69 43.10
C GLU A 191 -24.04 37.81 41.85
N LEU A 192 -23.06 36.92 41.62
CA LEU A 192 -23.12 35.86 40.60
C LEU A 192 -22.37 34.65 41.14
N VAL A 193 -23.01 33.48 41.09
CA VAL A 193 -22.37 32.19 41.41
C VAL A 193 -22.44 31.31 40.15
N HIS A 194 -21.29 30.78 39.77
CA HIS A 194 -21.14 29.82 38.69
C HIS A 194 -21.02 28.43 39.28
N THR A 195 -21.79 27.47 38.79
CA THR A 195 -21.74 26.07 39.23
C THR A 195 -21.75 25.16 38.02
N ASP A 196 -21.01 24.06 38.09
CA ASP A 196 -21.04 22.99 37.09
C ASP A 196 -22.27 22.08 37.37
N SER A 197 -22.88 21.54 36.31
CA SER A 197 -24.19 20.89 36.22
C SER A 197 -24.56 19.97 37.39
N ASP A 198 -23.62 19.14 37.86
CA ASP A 198 -23.89 18.14 38.91
C ASP A 198 -24.10 18.77 40.31
N ILE A 199 -23.69 20.03 40.51
CA ILE A 199 -23.72 20.71 41.81
C ILE A 199 -24.91 21.70 41.90
N PHE A 200 -25.54 22.04 40.77
CA PHE A 200 -26.56 23.08 40.72
C PHE A 200 -27.77 22.80 41.63
N GLU A 201 -28.28 21.56 41.61
CA GLU A 201 -29.42 21.17 42.47
C GLU A 201 -29.03 21.08 43.95
N ALA A 202 -27.83 20.58 44.25
CA ALA A 202 -27.31 20.55 45.62
C ALA A 202 -27.18 21.97 46.18
N PHE A 203 -26.69 22.93 45.37
CA PHE A 203 -26.50 24.30 45.79
C PHE A 203 -27.83 25.02 46.09
N LYS A 204 -28.94 24.68 45.41
CA LYS A 204 -30.26 25.22 45.75
C LYS A 204 -30.68 24.90 47.18
N THR A 205 -30.34 23.70 47.68
CA THR A 205 -30.65 23.32 49.06
C THR A 205 -29.82 24.10 50.08
N PHE A 206 -28.60 24.49 49.70
CA PHE A 206 -27.68 25.25 50.55
C PHE A 206 -27.86 26.78 50.42
N LYS A 207 -28.60 27.25 49.42
CA LYS A 207 -28.81 28.68 49.14
C LYS A 207 -29.24 29.45 50.38
N ALA A 208 -30.30 29.00 51.05
CA ALA A 208 -30.85 29.70 52.21
C ALA A 208 -29.83 29.78 53.37
N TYR A 209 -29.04 28.72 53.57
CA TYR A 209 -27.97 28.72 54.56
C TYR A 209 -26.87 29.74 54.21
N ALA A 210 -26.41 29.76 52.96
CA ALA A 210 -25.38 30.70 52.50
C ALA A 210 -25.85 32.16 52.55
N GLU A 211 -27.11 32.43 52.20
CA GLU A 211 -27.71 33.76 52.30
C GLU A 211 -27.82 34.24 53.75
N ASN A 212 -28.20 33.34 54.67
CA ASN A 212 -28.31 33.63 56.10
C ASN A 212 -26.95 33.89 56.76
N GLN A 213 -25.93 33.08 56.45
CA GLN A 213 -24.57 33.25 57.02
C GLN A 213 -23.86 34.50 56.53
N SER A 214 -24.17 34.95 55.31
CA SER A 214 -23.53 36.12 54.70
C SER A 214 -24.34 37.40 54.84
N GLU A 215 -25.55 37.33 55.39
CA GLU A 215 -26.55 38.40 55.44
C GLU A 215 -26.81 39.05 54.06
N ARG A 216 -26.68 38.28 52.98
CA ARG A 216 -26.78 38.75 51.59
C ARG A 216 -27.57 37.78 50.74
N LYS A 217 -28.43 38.31 49.87
CA LYS A 217 -29.20 37.49 48.93
C LYS A 217 -28.40 37.20 47.66
N LEU A 218 -28.48 35.96 47.21
CA LEU A 218 -27.94 35.52 45.94
C LEU A 218 -28.77 36.11 44.80
N LYS A 219 -28.15 36.92 43.94
CA LYS A 219 -28.87 37.60 42.85
C LYS A 219 -29.01 36.72 41.63
N THR A 220 -27.98 35.95 41.28
CA THR A 220 -27.99 35.13 40.06
C THR A 220 -27.15 33.87 40.27
N LEU A 221 -27.72 32.73 39.90
CA LEU A 221 -27.05 31.44 39.80
C LEU A 221 -26.96 31.09 38.32
N ARG A 222 -25.78 30.73 37.84
CA ARG A 222 -25.54 30.38 36.44
C ARG A 222 -24.89 29.00 36.37
N ASP A 223 -25.43 28.18 35.48
CA ASP A 223 -24.80 26.94 35.06
C ASP A 223 -23.85 27.26 33.88
N ASP A 224 -22.63 26.74 33.95
CA ASP A 224 -21.58 26.95 32.94
C ASP A 224 -21.42 25.73 31.99
N CYS A 225 -22.28 24.72 32.12
CA CYS A 225 -22.38 23.59 31.18
C CYS A 225 -23.05 23.92 29.85
#